data_AF-A0A0Q8R263-F1
#
_entry.id   AF-A0A0Q8R263-F1
#
_cell.length_a   1.000
_cell.length_b   1.000
_cell.length_c   1.000
_cell.angle_alpha   90.00
_cell.angle_beta   90.00
_cell.angle_gamma   90.00
#
_symmetry.space_group_name_H-M   'P 1'
#
loop_
_entity.id
_entity.type
_entity.pdbx_description
1 polymer ?
#
loop_
_entity_poly.entity_id
_entity_poly.type
_entity_poly.pdbx_seq_one_letter_code
_entity_poly.pdbx_strand_id
1 'polypeptide(L)'
;MIAAIALAAAALAAAPAPAVTADCAGGLCDYAVLKPYFDKLAAARGGGGKPVHILQIGDSHTAGDAISGAWRDLLQARYGSGGRGVLPPGRPFQGYGPRGVSVEMTGGWNISSIFGPGSRSPRGALGLSGFSITSSMEGARIGLTASALEAFNRFVICAIAEPGAGTLAISVGGETERMELGSLITRPECKEMRFDRLQPAVSVVTEGGPVTITSWATFRDAGGVALSNLGVVGSQFIHFSRNDDAVVAEELRSYDPDLIVIAFGTNEGFSPRINPQEYEIALRSQIGRIRRLAGRVPILLLGAPDALTRRNELLNNAPTVTPAPCIEPVTLPPLAAEPPAQTPPQQPRTADAIDDVLEALGEQASVAKPTAPLLPATAASVASQPRVGWAITARPLFPPPGLKAVREVQRKVAHQLRLGFWDWEARMGGRCTAVAWVKLQPTRMRPDYVHYNSAGGQEIASRLQADLDAAAGAGWRW
;
A
#
# COMPACT_ATOMS: atom_id res chain seq x y z
N MET A 1 43.87 -7.72 21.74
CA MET A 1 43.53 -7.92 20.31
C MET A 1 42.03 -8.11 20.23
N ILE A 2 41.30 -7.11 19.74
CA ILE A 2 39.84 -7.09 19.62
C ILE A 2 39.50 -7.45 18.17
N ALA A 3 38.72 -8.52 17.98
CA ALA A 3 38.30 -9.00 16.67
C ALA A 3 37.17 -8.11 16.11
N ALA A 4 37.37 -7.61 14.90
CA ALA A 4 36.40 -6.82 14.16
C ALA A 4 35.31 -7.74 13.57
N ILE A 5 34.05 -7.44 13.89
CA ILE A 5 32.87 -8.02 13.25
C ILE A 5 32.61 -7.23 11.96
N ALA A 6 32.81 -7.86 10.80
CA ALA A 6 32.40 -7.30 9.52
C ALA A 6 30.89 -7.53 9.32
N LEU A 7 30.09 -6.46 9.34
CA LEU A 7 28.73 -6.48 8.80
C LEU A 7 28.81 -6.55 7.28
N ALA A 8 28.40 -7.67 6.69
CA ALA A 8 28.13 -7.74 5.26
C ALA A 8 26.81 -7.02 4.96
N ALA A 9 26.89 -5.80 4.42
CA ALA A 9 25.75 -5.14 3.80
C ALA A 9 25.38 -5.91 2.52
N ALA A 10 24.23 -6.59 2.54
CA ALA A 10 23.65 -7.13 1.31
C ALA A 10 23.22 -5.95 0.43
N ALA A 11 23.99 -5.68 -0.63
CA ALA A 11 23.58 -4.76 -1.67
C ALA A 11 22.26 -5.28 -2.28
N LEU A 12 21.17 -4.53 -2.13
CA LEU A 12 19.98 -4.77 -2.94
C LEU A 12 20.41 -4.58 -4.39
N ALA A 13 20.40 -5.66 -5.17
CA ALA A 13 20.52 -5.55 -6.62
C ALA A 13 19.41 -4.61 -7.10
N ALA A 14 19.79 -3.50 -7.73
CA ALA A 14 18.84 -2.56 -8.31
C ALA A 14 17.97 -3.34 -9.31
N ALA A 15 16.65 -3.21 -9.19
CA ALA A 15 15.74 -3.79 -10.18
C ALA A 15 16.13 -3.25 -11.57
N PRO A 16 16.11 -4.09 -12.62
CA PRO A 16 16.43 -3.64 -13.97
C PRO A 16 15.51 -2.47 -14.36
N ALA A 17 16.07 -1.50 -15.09
CA ALA A 17 15.32 -0.34 -15.57
C ALA A 17 14.09 -0.80 -16.39
N PRO A 18 12.94 -0.11 -16.29
CA PRO A 18 11.74 -0.48 -17.03
C PRO A 18 12.00 -0.46 -18.55
N ALA A 19 11.60 -1.51 -19.26
CA ALA A 19 11.62 -1.50 -20.71
C ALA A 19 10.59 -0.49 -21.25
N VAL A 20 10.96 0.31 -22.24
CA VAL A 20 10.09 1.35 -22.82
C VAL A 20 9.78 1.03 -24.28
N THR A 21 8.50 1.02 -24.62
CA THR A 21 7.94 0.92 -25.98
C THR A 21 7.21 2.22 -26.33
N ALA A 22 6.56 2.26 -27.51
CA ALA A 22 5.74 3.42 -27.89
C ALA A 22 4.62 3.69 -26.88
N ASP A 23 3.95 2.63 -26.40
CA ASP A 23 2.74 2.77 -25.58
C ASP A 23 2.91 2.34 -24.12
N CYS A 24 3.99 1.62 -23.77
CA CYS A 24 4.26 1.17 -22.41
C CYS A 24 5.67 1.50 -21.89
N ALA A 25 5.81 1.76 -20.59
CA ALA A 25 7.06 1.88 -19.85
C ALA A 25 6.98 1.00 -18.59
N GLY A 26 7.69 -0.13 -18.59
CA GLY A 26 7.52 -1.15 -17.56
C GLY A 26 6.10 -1.70 -17.54
N GLY A 27 5.43 -1.59 -16.39
CA GLY A 27 4.02 -1.99 -16.24
C GLY A 27 3.02 -0.89 -16.59
N LEU A 28 3.47 0.33 -16.91
CA LEU A 28 2.60 1.45 -17.23
C LEU A 28 2.35 1.51 -18.74
N CYS A 29 1.10 1.41 -19.16
CA CYS A 29 0.68 1.54 -20.56
C CYS A 29 -0.27 2.74 -20.76
N ASP A 30 -0.47 3.12 -22.02
CA ASP A 30 -1.28 4.27 -22.45
C ASP A 30 -0.82 5.58 -21.78
N TYR A 31 0.48 5.68 -21.52
CA TYR A 31 1.06 6.67 -20.62
C TYR A 31 1.07 8.10 -21.21
N ALA A 32 0.76 8.25 -22.51
CA ALA A 32 0.61 9.54 -23.20
C ALA A 32 -0.48 10.43 -22.61
N VAL A 33 -1.55 9.85 -22.07
CA VAL A 33 -2.60 10.63 -21.42
C VAL A 33 -2.11 11.32 -20.14
N LEU A 34 -1.00 10.86 -19.55
CA LEU A 34 -0.42 11.41 -18.32
C LEU A 34 0.52 12.58 -18.57
N LYS A 35 0.76 12.98 -19.82
CA LYS A 35 1.64 14.11 -20.16
C LYS A 35 1.32 15.40 -19.38
N PRO A 36 0.06 15.85 -19.24
CA PRO A 36 -0.23 17.07 -18.46
C PRO A 36 0.23 16.97 -17.00
N TYR A 37 0.17 15.78 -16.40
CA TYR A 37 0.69 15.54 -15.05
C TYR A 37 2.22 15.60 -15.03
N PHE A 38 2.90 14.99 -16.01
CA PHE A 38 4.37 15.05 -16.10
C PHE A 38 4.89 16.47 -16.32
N ASP A 39 4.22 17.27 -17.15
CA ASP A 39 4.57 18.68 -17.37
C ASP A 39 4.47 19.49 -16.07
N LYS A 40 3.41 19.26 -15.29
CA LYS A 40 3.23 19.89 -13.96
C LYS A 40 4.28 19.42 -12.96
N LEU A 41 4.60 18.13 -12.94
CA LEU A 41 5.60 17.57 -12.04
C LEU A 41 7.01 18.10 -12.33
N ALA A 42 7.35 18.31 -13.61
CA ALA A 42 8.61 18.94 -14.02
C ALA A 42 8.74 20.39 -13.50
N ALA A 43 7.62 21.12 -13.43
CA ALA A 43 7.55 22.48 -12.90
C ALA A 43 7.48 22.55 -11.37
N ALA A 44 7.27 21.43 -10.67
CA ALA A 44 7.02 21.41 -9.22
C ALA A 44 8.25 21.70 -8.36
N ARG A 45 9.47 21.61 -8.92
CA ARG A 45 10.73 21.80 -8.16
C ARG A 45 11.03 23.28 -7.92
N GLY A 46 11.07 23.68 -6.66
CA GLY A 46 11.61 24.99 -6.24
C GLY A 46 10.77 26.21 -6.64
N GLY A 47 9.51 26.01 -7.05
CA GLY A 47 8.56 27.09 -7.34
C GLY A 47 7.72 27.51 -6.13
N GLY A 48 7.24 28.76 -6.11
CA GLY A 48 6.12 29.16 -5.26
C GLY A 48 4.78 28.77 -5.89
N GLY A 49 3.72 28.66 -5.09
CA GLY A 49 2.36 28.36 -5.57
C GLY A 49 1.84 27.00 -5.12
N LYS A 50 0.70 26.57 -5.69
CA LYS A 50 0.03 25.32 -5.32
C LYS A 50 0.91 24.10 -5.62
N PRO A 51 0.86 23.05 -4.78
CA PRO A 51 1.55 21.80 -5.06
C PRO A 51 0.88 21.05 -6.22
N VAL A 52 1.64 20.15 -6.86
CA VAL A 52 1.04 19.14 -7.73
C VAL A 52 0.25 18.17 -6.87
N HIS A 53 -1.05 18.04 -7.13
CA HIS A 53 -1.95 17.25 -6.30
C HIS A 53 -2.36 15.94 -6.99
N ILE A 54 -1.96 14.82 -6.38
CA ILE A 54 -2.36 13.46 -6.76
C ILE A 54 -3.49 13.02 -5.83
N LEU A 55 -4.64 12.67 -6.40
CA LEU A 55 -5.80 12.16 -5.68
C LEU A 55 -6.00 10.67 -5.97
N GLN A 56 -5.59 9.80 -5.04
CA GLN A 56 -5.80 8.37 -5.13
C GLN A 56 -7.09 7.95 -4.42
N ILE A 57 -8.00 7.33 -5.14
CA ILE A 57 -9.26 6.76 -4.64
C ILE A 57 -9.17 5.25 -4.76
N GLY A 58 -9.47 4.50 -3.69
CA GLY A 58 -9.35 3.05 -3.75
C GLY A 58 -9.93 2.25 -2.59
N ASP A 59 -9.49 1.00 -2.50
CA ASP A 59 -9.90 0.05 -1.48
C ASP A 59 -8.98 0.06 -0.24
N SER A 60 -8.86 -1.09 0.45
CA SER A 60 -8.00 -1.27 1.63
C SER A 60 -6.52 -1.02 1.36
N HIS A 61 -6.03 -1.20 0.14
CA HIS A 61 -4.63 -0.91 -0.21
C HIS A 61 -4.33 0.59 -0.17
N THR A 62 -5.30 1.41 -0.61
CA THR A 62 -5.24 2.88 -0.49
C THR A 62 -5.48 3.32 0.95
N ALA A 63 -6.45 2.71 1.64
CA ALA A 63 -6.81 3.07 3.02
C ALA A 63 -5.67 2.82 4.02
N GLY A 64 -4.91 1.73 3.81
CA GLY A 64 -3.82 1.34 4.69
C GLY A 64 -2.56 2.21 4.60
N ASP A 65 -2.48 3.11 3.63
CA ASP A 65 -1.40 4.09 3.40
C ASP A 65 0.03 3.52 3.29
N ALA A 66 0.20 2.19 3.23
CA ALA A 66 1.51 1.56 3.10
C ALA A 66 2.14 1.82 1.73
N ILE A 67 1.33 1.83 0.67
CA ILE A 67 1.78 2.08 -0.72
C ILE A 67 1.71 3.57 -1.03
N SER A 68 0.53 4.19 -0.90
CA SER A 68 0.34 5.62 -1.17
C SER A 68 1.22 6.49 -0.29
N GLY A 69 1.42 6.11 0.98
CA GLY A 69 2.31 6.84 1.89
C GLY A 69 3.77 6.66 1.55
N ALA A 70 4.20 5.49 1.08
CA ALA A 70 5.57 5.33 0.57
C ALA A 70 5.78 6.08 -0.76
N TRP A 71 4.76 6.12 -1.61
CA TRP A 71 4.81 6.88 -2.85
C TRP A 71 4.86 8.39 -2.58
N ARG A 72 4.10 8.87 -1.59
CA ARG A 72 4.18 10.24 -1.07
C ARG A 72 5.59 10.57 -0.61
N ASP A 73 6.21 9.73 0.22
CA ASP A 73 7.58 9.94 0.68
C ASP A 73 8.56 10.09 -0.49
N LEU A 74 8.48 9.20 -1.50
CA LEU A 74 9.36 9.25 -2.68
C LEU A 74 9.19 10.57 -3.45
N LEU A 75 7.94 10.99 -3.66
CA LEU A 75 7.64 12.22 -4.39
C LEU A 75 8.07 13.46 -3.60
N GLN A 76 7.73 13.53 -2.32
CA GLN A 76 8.08 14.68 -1.48
C GLN A 76 9.58 14.78 -1.22
N ALA A 77 10.31 13.65 -1.14
CA ALA A 77 11.77 13.66 -1.09
C ALA A 77 12.40 14.25 -2.35
N ARG A 78 11.75 14.10 -3.51
CA ARG A 78 12.26 14.56 -4.81
C ARG A 78 11.81 15.97 -5.20
N TYR A 79 10.60 16.36 -4.81
CA TYR A 79 9.95 17.60 -5.26
C TYR A 79 9.67 18.59 -4.12
N GLY A 80 9.78 18.17 -2.86
CA GLY A 80 9.32 18.91 -1.69
C GLY A 80 7.90 18.52 -1.29
N SER A 81 7.59 18.67 0.01
CA SER A 81 6.25 18.42 0.52
C SER A 81 5.29 19.52 0.09
N GLY A 82 4.21 19.11 -0.60
CA GLY A 82 3.04 19.93 -0.88
C GLY A 82 1.97 19.86 0.23
N GLY A 83 2.31 19.29 1.38
CA GLY A 83 1.38 18.97 2.47
C GLY A 83 0.72 17.59 2.32
N ARG A 84 -0.10 17.24 3.31
CA ARG A 84 -0.67 15.89 3.44
C ARG A 84 -1.74 15.57 2.40
N GLY A 85 -2.40 16.59 1.85
CA GLY A 85 -3.54 16.44 0.95
C GLY A 85 -4.86 16.21 1.68
N VAL A 86 -5.82 15.65 0.96
CA VAL A 86 -7.19 15.38 1.36
C VAL A 86 -7.27 14.12 2.21
N LEU A 87 -8.09 14.18 3.26
CA LEU A 87 -8.36 13.11 4.20
C LEU A 87 -9.88 13.02 4.46
N PRO A 88 -10.42 11.83 4.81
CA PRO A 88 -11.70 11.77 5.51
C PRO A 88 -11.62 12.57 6.82
N PRO A 89 -12.75 13.14 7.28
CA PRO A 89 -12.79 13.93 8.49
C PRO A 89 -12.71 13.03 9.74
N GLY A 90 -11.95 13.47 10.75
CA GLY A 90 -11.82 12.73 12.01
C GLY A 90 -11.29 11.30 11.83
N ARG A 91 -11.89 10.35 12.58
CA ARG A 91 -11.48 8.94 12.58
C ARG A 91 -12.61 8.06 12.00
N PRO A 92 -12.68 7.87 10.68
CA PRO A 92 -13.80 7.20 10.01
C PRO A 92 -13.92 5.69 10.29
N PHE A 93 -12.84 5.03 10.72
CA PHE A 93 -12.85 3.60 11.04
C PHE A 93 -11.76 3.23 12.06
N GLN A 94 -11.91 2.07 12.69
CA GLN A 94 -10.93 1.56 13.64
C GLN A 94 -9.59 1.26 12.95
N GLY A 95 -8.50 1.73 13.55
CA GLY A 95 -7.16 1.59 12.97
C GLY A 95 -6.81 2.64 11.91
N TYR A 96 -7.65 3.68 11.72
CA TYR A 96 -7.29 4.82 10.89
C TYR A 96 -6.09 5.57 11.48
N GLY A 97 -4.96 5.51 10.76
CA GLY A 97 -3.68 6.10 11.13
C GLY A 97 -2.93 6.59 9.89
N PRO A 98 -3.36 7.71 9.30
CA PRO A 98 -2.72 8.27 8.10
C PRO A 98 -1.26 8.64 8.37
N ARG A 99 -0.37 8.34 7.43
CA ARG A 99 1.05 8.66 7.58
C ARG A 99 1.29 10.17 7.57
N GLY A 100 2.21 10.67 8.40
CA GLY A 100 2.65 12.07 8.40
C GLY A 100 1.79 13.04 9.23
N VAL A 101 0.61 12.60 9.69
CA VAL A 101 -0.30 13.37 10.55
C VAL A 101 -0.90 12.45 11.64
N SER A 102 -1.35 13.03 12.74
CA SER A 102 -2.17 12.37 13.76
C SER A 102 -3.54 13.01 13.80
N VAL A 103 -4.58 12.19 13.98
CA VAL A 103 -5.97 12.64 13.95
C VAL A 103 -6.70 12.29 15.24
N GLU A 104 -7.42 13.26 15.78
CA GLU A 104 -8.22 13.18 17.00
C GLU A 104 -9.70 13.35 16.67
N MET A 105 -10.56 12.71 17.47
CA MET A 105 -12.02 12.81 17.38
C MET A 105 -12.62 12.47 18.74
N THR A 106 -13.44 13.36 19.29
CA THR A 106 -14.17 13.13 20.55
C THR A 106 -15.35 12.17 20.35
N GLY A 107 -16.11 11.90 21.42
CA GLY A 107 -17.45 11.32 21.28
C GLY A 107 -18.44 12.28 20.60
N GLY A 108 -19.62 11.76 20.24
CA GLY A 108 -20.73 12.56 19.68
C GLY A 108 -20.82 12.59 18.15
N TRP A 109 -20.00 11.80 17.45
CA TRP A 109 -19.99 11.74 15.97
C TRP A 109 -20.61 10.45 15.45
N ASN A 110 -21.54 10.57 14.51
CA ASN A 110 -22.07 9.48 13.70
C ASN A 110 -21.31 9.42 12.37
N ILE A 111 -20.86 8.22 11.99
CA ILE A 111 -20.04 8.02 10.79
C ILE A 111 -20.88 7.42 9.67
N SER A 112 -20.93 8.09 8.53
CA SER A 112 -21.49 7.56 7.28
C SER A 112 -20.35 7.13 6.35
N SER A 113 -20.59 6.12 5.52
CA SER A 113 -19.60 5.61 4.58
C SER A 113 -20.22 4.98 3.34
N ILE A 114 -19.46 4.88 2.25
CA ILE A 114 -19.92 4.17 1.05
C ILE A 114 -19.96 2.66 1.22
N PHE A 115 -19.35 2.08 2.26
CA PHE A 115 -19.31 0.62 2.45
C PHE A 115 -19.20 0.24 3.93
N GLY A 116 -19.75 -0.91 4.30
CA GLY A 116 -19.78 -1.41 5.67
C GLY A 116 -20.94 -0.83 6.49
N PRO A 117 -20.87 -0.87 7.83
CA PRO A 117 -21.99 -0.49 8.70
C PRO A 117 -22.52 0.94 8.46
N GLY A 118 -21.63 1.89 8.15
CA GLY A 118 -22.00 3.29 7.89
C GLY A 118 -22.66 3.53 6.52
N SER A 119 -22.85 2.51 5.68
CA SER A 119 -23.55 2.66 4.40
C SER A 119 -25.06 2.43 4.47
N ARG A 120 -25.59 2.16 5.67
CA ARG A 120 -27.02 1.95 5.90
C ARG A 120 -27.76 3.29 5.94
N SER A 121 -28.99 3.30 5.45
CA SER A 121 -29.86 4.47 5.54
C SER A 121 -30.43 4.64 6.96
N PRO A 122 -30.69 5.89 7.42
CA PRO A 122 -30.29 7.14 6.77
C PRO A 122 -28.77 7.34 6.87
N ARG A 123 -28.15 7.80 5.76
CA ARG A 123 -26.73 8.13 5.69
C ARG A 123 -26.57 9.62 5.41
N GLY A 124 -25.52 10.22 5.97
CA GLY A 124 -25.10 11.57 5.61
C GLY A 124 -24.61 11.65 4.16
N ALA A 125 -24.50 12.87 3.65
CA ALA A 125 -23.94 13.13 2.33
C ALA A 125 -22.47 12.68 2.29
N LEU A 126 -22.02 12.11 1.16
CA LEU A 126 -20.70 11.51 1.02
C LEU A 126 -19.94 12.09 -0.17
N GLY A 127 -18.66 12.43 0.06
CA GLY A 127 -17.75 13.00 -0.94
C GLY A 127 -16.67 12.02 -1.41
N LEU A 128 -15.57 12.55 -1.95
CA LEU A 128 -14.43 11.82 -2.48
C LEU A 128 -13.83 10.83 -1.48
N SER A 129 -13.85 11.17 -0.19
CA SER A 129 -13.30 10.33 0.88
C SER A 129 -14.07 9.02 1.06
N GLY A 130 -15.34 8.97 0.60
CA GLY A 130 -16.27 7.89 0.85
C GLY A 130 -16.77 7.84 2.29
N PHE A 131 -16.54 8.90 3.08
CA PHE A 131 -16.99 9.06 4.46
C PHE A 131 -17.58 10.45 4.70
N SER A 132 -18.41 10.56 5.73
CA SER A 132 -18.73 11.82 6.39
C SER A 132 -19.00 11.57 7.87
N ILE A 133 -18.86 12.62 8.67
CA ILE A 133 -19.20 12.57 10.09
C ILE A 133 -20.23 13.64 10.40
N THR A 134 -21.23 13.27 11.18
CA THR A 134 -22.30 14.17 11.63
C THR A 134 -22.32 14.22 13.14
N SER A 135 -22.37 15.41 13.73
CA SER A 135 -22.60 15.58 15.17
C SER A 135 -23.75 16.53 15.42
N SER A 136 -24.56 16.21 16.43
CA SER A 136 -25.57 17.11 17.02
C SER A 136 -25.19 17.55 18.43
N MET A 137 -23.96 17.26 18.85
CA MET A 137 -23.44 17.58 20.17
C MET A 137 -22.61 18.86 20.05
N GLU A 138 -22.97 19.89 20.81
CA GLU A 138 -22.17 21.10 20.94
C GLU A 138 -20.83 20.78 21.62
N GLY A 139 -19.74 21.37 21.13
CA GLY A 139 -18.40 21.13 21.65
C GLY A 139 -17.75 19.83 21.19
N ALA A 140 -18.40 19.04 20.32
CA ALA A 140 -17.75 17.89 19.68
C ALA A 140 -16.57 18.37 18.84
N ARG A 141 -15.44 17.67 18.91
CA ARG A 141 -14.18 18.12 18.32
C ARG A 141 -13.53 17.05 17.45
N ILE A 142 -12.96 17.50 16.34
CA ILE A 142 -11.92 16.78 15.58
C ILE A 142 -10.65 17.63 15.52
N GLY A 143 -9.49 16.98 15.44
CA GLY A 143 -8.21 17.67 15.36
C GLY A 143 -7.21 16.93 14.48
N LEU A 144 -6.32 17.68 13.85
CA LEU A 144 -5.20 17.13 13.09
C LEU A 144 -3.92 17.79 13.56
N THR A 145 -2.90 16.97 13.86
CA THR A 145 -1.53 17.43 14.13
C THR A 145 -0.61 16.87 13.07
N ALA A 146 0.09 17.74 12.35
CA ALA A 146 1.04 17.39 11.31
C ALA A 146 2.46 17.22 11.86
N SER A 147 3.19 16.28 11.27
CA SER A 147 4.65 16.23 11.44
C SER A 147 5.31 17.48 10.85
N ALA A 148 6.57 17.75 11.21
CA ALA A 148 7.30 18.90 10.67
C ALA A 148 7.39 18.92 9.13
N LEU A 149 7.43 17.74 8.50
CA LEU A 149 7.46 17.61 7.02
C LEU A 149 6.10 17.90 6.37
N GLU A 150 5.01 17.76 7.12
CA GLU A 150 3.63 17.90 6.62
C GLU A 150 2.93 19.15 7.19
N ALA A 151 3.65 20.02 7.88
CA ALA A 151 3.13 21.31 8.33
C ALA A 151 2.64 22.12 7.12
N PHE A 152 1.54 22.84 7.31
CA PHE A 152 0.74 23.38 6.21
C PHE A 152 0.48 24.87 6.37
N ASN A 153 0.26 25.56 5.26
CA ASN A 153 -0.16 26.96 5.27
C ASN A 153 -1.48 27.19 4.53
N ARG A 154 -2.11 26.11 4.05
CA ARG A 154 -3.45 26.12 3.50
C ARG A 154 -4.26 24.96 4.07
N PHE A 155 -5.37 25.29 4.73
CA PHE A 155 -6.32 24.34 5.28
C PHE A 155 -7.64 24.46 4.53
N VAL A 156 -8.26 23.33 4.21
CA VAL A 156 -9.57 23.29 3.56
C VAL A 156 -10.45 22.33 4.34
N ILE A 157 -11.70 22.70 4.60
CA ILE A 157 -12.72 21.82 5.18
C ILE A 157 -13.99 21.92 4.36
N CYS A 158 -14.61 20.78 4.08
CA CYS A 158 -15.86 20.67 3.34
C CYS A 158 -16.95 20.08 4.22
N ALA A 159 -18.12 20.71 4.18
CA ALA A 159 -19.27 20.38 5.02
C ALA A 159 -20.58 20.58 4.24
N ILE A 160 -21.70 20.21 4.86
CA ILE A 160 -23.03 20.42 4.32
C ILE A 160 -23.67 21.63 5.01
N ALA A 161 -24.02 22.64 4.21
CA ALA A 161 -24.86 23.74 4.64
C ALA A 161 -26.32 23.39 4.39
N GLU A 162 -27.18 23.48 5.40
CA GLU A 162 -28.58 23.06 5.34
C GLU A 162 -29.46 23.77 6.40
N PRO A 163 -30.80 23.69 6.27
CA PRO A 163 -31.69 24.29 7.26
C PRO A 163 -31.47 23.73 8.67
N GLY A 164 -31.24 24.62 9.63
CA GLY A 164 -31.03 24.27 11.03
C GLY A 164 -29.62 23.73 11.36
N ALA A 165 -28.70 23.70 10.39
CA ALA A 165 -27.32 23.33 10.66
C ALA A 165 -26.62 24.36 11.56
N GLY A 166 -25.68 23.86 12.36
CA GLY A 166 -24.86 24.67 13.26
C GLY A 166 -23.65 25.31 12.57
N THR A 167 -22.60 25.49 13.36
CA THR A 167 -21.39 26.22 12.99
C THR A 167 -20.16 25.39 13.30
N LEU A 168 -19.13 25.52 12.48
CA LEU A 168 -17.80 24.97 12.78
C LEU A 168 -16.87 26.10 13.20
N ALA A 169 -16.36 26.04 14.43
CA ALA A 169 -15.27 26.88 14.90
C ALA A 169 -13.93 26.21 14.60
N ILE A 170 -13.19 26.77 13.64
CA ILE A 170 -11.93 26.23 13.10
C ILE A 170 -10.78 27.04 13.66
N SER A 171 -9.92 26.42 14.46
CA SER A 171 -8.78 27.07 15.10
C SER A 171 -7.45 26.55 14.57
N VAL A 172 -6.62 27.44 14.05
CA VAL A 172 -5.29 27.16 13.47
C VAL A 172 -4.33 28.28 13.89
N GLY A 173 -3.17 27.94 14.44
CA GLY A 173 -2.14 28.94 14.74
C GLY A 173 -2.52 30.05 15.73
N GLY A 174 -3.56 29.83 16.55
CA GLY A 174 -4.12 30.84 17.47
C GLY A 174 -5.21 31.72 16.84
N GLU A 175 -5.48 31.58 15.55
CA GLU A 175 -6.60 32.22 14.86
C GLU A 175 -7.81 31.27 14.85
N THR A 176 -9.00 31.81 15.09
CA THR A 176 -10.26 31.05 15.00
C THR A 176 -11.17 31.70 13.96
N GLU A 177 -11.56 30.93 12.95
CA GLU A 177 -12.61 31.30 12.01
C GLU A 177 -13.86 30.45 12.20
N ARG A 178 -15.03 31.06 11.94
CA ARG A 178 -16.31 30.34 11.96
C ARG A 178 -16.80 30.03 10.55
N MET A 179 -17.41 28.87 10.38
CA MET A 179 -18.12 28.45 9.18
C MET A 179 -19.58 28.19 9.55
N GLU A 180 -20.44 29.17 9.28
CA GLU A 180 -21.88 29.08 9.52
C GLU A 180 -22.52 28.18 8.45
N LEU A 181 -23.10 27.05 8.84
CA LEU A 181 -23.69 26.08 7.90
C LEU A 181 -25.21 26.20 7.79
N GLY A 182 -25.83 27.05 8.61
CA GLY A 182 -27.25 27.38 8.50
C GLY A 182 -27.59 27.96 7.12
N SER A 183 -28.49 27.30 6.39
CA SER A 183 -28.86 27.69 5.03
C SER A 183 -30.32 27.40 4.72
N LEU A 184 -30.95 28.17 3.81
CA LEU A 184 -32.31 27.87 3.35
C LEU A 184 -32.38 26.64 2.42
N ILE A 185 -31.26 26.27 1.81
CA ILE A 185 -31.14 25.13 0.89
C ILE A 185 -29.98 24.23 1.30
N THR A 186 -30.14 22.92 1.11
CA THR A 186 -29.06 21.95 1.33
C THR A 186 -28.05 22.03 0.18
N ARG A 187 -26.78 22.28 0.50
CA ARG A 187 -25.67 22.27 -0.46
C ARG A 187 -24.34 21.87 0.22
N PRO A 188 -23.39 21.29 -0.51
CA PRO A 188 -22.01 21.23 -0.03
C PRO A 188 -21.37 22.62 -0.05
N GLU A 189 -20.47 22.86 0.88
CA GLU A 189 -19.66 24.08 0.97
C GLU A 189 -18.27 23.74 1.48
N CYS A 190 -17.24 24.27 0.83
CA CYS A 190 -15.86 24.17 1.30
C CYS A 190 -15.33 25.55 1.73
N LYS A 191 -14.66 25.60 2.88
CA LYS A 191 -13.97 26.78 3.39
C LYS A 191 -12.46 26.56 3.31
N GLU A 192 -11.77 27.52 2.71
CA GLU A 192 -10.30 27.56 2.62
C GLU A 192 -9.76 28.65 3.56
N MET A 193 -8.72 28.31 4.32
CA MET A 193 -7.96 29.22 5.18
C MET A 193 -6.49 29.19 4.75
N ARG A 194 -5.85 30.36 4.67
CA ARG A 194 -4.44 30.52 4.29
C ARG A 194 -3.68 31.27 5.36
N PHE A 195 -2.42 30.90 5.55
CA PHE A 195 -1.56 31.44 6.59
C PHE A 195 -0.19 31.83 6.01
N ASP A 196 0.45 32.87 6.56
CA ASP A 196 1.79 33.28 6.12
C ASP A 196 2.88 32.33 6.61
N ARG A 197 2.61 31.60 7.69
CA ARG A 197 3.53 30.63 8.30
C ARG A 197 2.93 29.24 8.30
N LEU A 198 3.82 28.23 8.30
CA LEU A 198 3.41 26.85 8.45
C LEU A 198 2.81 26.61 9.84
N GLN A 199 1.73 25.85 9.84
CA GLN A 199 0.93 25.50 11.00
C GLN A 199 1.08 24.01 11.26
N PRO A 200 1.30 23.61 12.52
CA PRO A 200 1.47 22.20 12.87
C PRO A 200 0.13 21.53 13.19
N ALA A 201 -0.94 22.29 13.42
CA ALA A 201 -2.19 21.71 13.91
C ALA A 201 -3.43 22.54 13.55
N VAL A 202 -4.55 21.85 13.46
CA VAL A 202 -5.90 22.42 13.34
C VAL A 202 -6.85 21.72 14.32
N SER A 203 -7.75 22.49 14.92
CA SER A 203 -8.88 22.00 15.71
C SER A 203 -10.17 22.49 15.11
N VAL A 204 -11.17 21.63 14.99
CA VAL A 204 -12.52 21.99 14.57
C VAL A 204 -13.49 21.58 15.65
N VAL A 205 -14.29 22.52 16.13
CA VAL A 205 -15.27 22.35 17.20
C VAL A 205 -16.66 22.71 16.69
N THR A 206 -17.66 21.92 17.05
CA THR A 206 -19.06 22.18 16.70
C THR A 206 -19.68 23.21 17.65
N GLU A 207 -20.42 24.17 17.09
CA GLU A 207 -21.18 25.18 17.84
C GLU A 207 -22.64 25.15 17.34
N GLY A 208 -23.62 25.12 18.25
CA GLY A 208 -25.04 25.13 17.88
C GLY A 208 -25.56 23.82 17.27
N GLY A 209 -26.44 23.93 16.26
CA GLY A 209 -27.18 22.83 15.64
C GLY A 209 -26.32 21.71 15.01
N PRO A 210 -26.93 20.70 14.38
CA PRO A 210 -26.19 19.60 13.77
C PRO A 210 -25.25 20.07 12.67
N VAL A 211 -24.09 19.40 12.53
CA VAL A 211 -23.11 19.68 11.48
C VAL A 211 -22.66 18.38 10.82
N THR A 212 -22.54 18.39 9.50
CA THR A 212 -22.01 17.26 8.71
C THR A 212 -20.75 17.69 7.97
N ILE A 213 -19.63 17.04 8.26
CA ILE A 213 -18.32 17.28 7.62
C ILE A 213 -18.05 16.11 6.65
N THR A 214 -17.66 16.40 5.41
CA THR A 214 -17.43 15.40 4.34
C THR A 214 -15.95 15.13 4.08
N SER A 215 -15.11 16.14 4.25
CA SER A 215 -13.65 16.01 4.11
C SER A 215 -12.91 17.22 4.69
N TRP A 216 -11.61 17.07 4.87
CA TRP A 216 -10.68 18.16 5.15
C TRP A 216 -9.34 17.89 4.45
N ALA A 217 -8.55 18.92 4.26
CA ALA A 217 -7.25 18.82 3.62
C ALA A 217 -6.26 19.83 4.18
N THR A 218 -4.97 19.47 4.09
CA THR A 218 -3.87 20.38 4.40
C THR A 218 -2.89 20.39 3.23
N PHE A 219 -2.53 21.59 2.79
CA PHE A 219 -1.61 21.83 1.69
C PHE A 219 -0.53 22.84 2.09
N ARG A 220 0.60 22.75 1.38
CA ARG A 220 1.69 23.69 1.46
C ARG A 220 1.86 24.36 0.12
N ASP A 221 1.58 25.66 0.06
CA ASP A 221 1.64 26.45 -1.17
C ASP A 221 3.07 26.98 -1.43
N ALA A 222 4.01 26.05 -1.50
CA ALA A 222 5.42 26.29 -1.80
C ALA A 222 5.91 25.35 -2.92
N GLY A 223 5.02 25.00 -3.85
CA GLY A 223 5.25 23.97 -4.85
C GLY A 223 5.26 22.56 -4.24
N GLY A 224 6.07 21.66 -4.79
CA GLY A 224 6.15 20.28 -4.33
C GLY A 224 4.93 19.42 -4.70
N VAL A 225 4.74 18.32 -3.96
CA VAL A 225 3.70 17.32 -4.27
C VAL A 225 2.87 16.99 -3.03
N ALA A 226 1.55 16.97 -3.22
CA ALA A 226 0.58 16.44 -2.26
C ALA A 226 -0.03 15.14 -2.82
N LEU A 227 -0.07 14.08 -2.01
CA LEU A 227 -0.69 12.81 -2.39
C LEU A 227 -1.77 12.41 -1.39
N SER A 228 -3.02 12.54 -1.81
CA SER A 228 -4.22 12.17 -1.07
C SER A 228 -4.55 10.69 -1.29
N ASN A 229 -4.83 9.94 -0.22
CA ASN A 229 -5.14 8.51 -0.28
C ASN A 229 -6.52 8.25 0.35
N LEU A 230 -7.57 8.36 -0.48
CA LEU A 230 -8.96 8.22 -0.09
C LEU A 230 -9.40 6.77 -0.31
N GLY A 231 -9.13 5.93 0.69
CA GLY A 231 -9.45 4.51 0.66
C GLY A 231 -10.60 4.12 1.58
N VAL A 232 -11.45 3.20 1.12
CA VAL A 232 -12.49 2.58 1.95
C VAL A 232 -12.23 1.08 2.04
N VAL A 233 -11.92 0.59 3.25
CA VAL A 233 -11.55 -0.80 3.50
C VAL A 233 -12.63 -1.77 3.02
N GLY A 234 -12.25 -2.75 2.20
CA GLY A 234 -13.16 -3.78 1.67
C GLY A 234 -14.12 -3.30 0.58
N SER A 235 -14.04 -2.04 0.17
CA SER A 235 -14.93 -1.50 -0.86
C SER A 235 -14.55 -1.98 -2.27
N GLN A 236 -15.54 -2.02 -3.14
CA GLN A 236 -15.44 -2.20 -4.58
C GLN A 236 -15.75 -0.87 -5.25
N PHE A 237 -15.34 -0.69 -6.51
CA PHE A 237 -15.55 0.57 -7.20
C PHE A 237 -17.04 0.91 -7.42
N ILE A 238 -17.92 -0.10 -7.47
CA ILE A 238 -19.37 0.13 -7.51
C ILE A 238 -19.88 0.88 -6.28
N HIS A 239 -19.25 0.74 -5.11
CA HIS A 239 -19.64 1.47 -3.90
C HIS A 239 -19.37 2.98 -4.03
N PHE A 240 -18.41 3.39 -4.86
CA PHE A 240 -18.15 4.82 -5.13
C PHE A 240 -19.38 5.54 -5.74
N SER A 241 -20.30 4.79 -6.37
CA SER A 241 -21.58 5.31 -6.87
C SER A 241 -22.50 5.87 -5.77
N ARG A 242 -22.24 5.53 -4.49
CA ARG A 242 -23.02 6.04 -3.35
C ARG A 242 -22.63 7.46 -2.95
N ASN A 243 -21.50 7.97 -3.42
CA ASN A 243 -21.14 9.37 -3.20
C ASN A 243 -22.11 10.31 -3.90
N ASP A 244 -22.34 11.46 -3.31
CA ASP A 244 -23.28 12.46 -3.81
C ASP A 244 -22.59 13.37 -4.84
N ASP A 245 -23.18 13.49 -6.04
CA ASP A 245 -22.57 14.24 -7.17
C ASP A 245 -22.23 15.69 -6.80
N ALA A 246 -23.12 16.36 -6.06
CA ALA A 246 -22.90 17.73 -5.62
C ALA A 246 -21.67 17.85 -4.71
N VAL A 247 -21.52 16.94 -3.74
CA VAL A 247 -20.39 16.93 -2.80
C VAL A 247 -19.10 16.63 -3.55
N VAL A 248 -19.11 15.61 -4.41
CA VAL A 248 -17.94 15.23 -5.21
C VAL A 248 -17.51 16.37 -6.14
N ALA A 249 -18.46 17.06 -6.79
CA ALA A 249 -18.15 18.21 -7.64
C ALA A 249 -17.51 19.35 -6.85
N GLU A 250 -18.06 19.70 -5.69
CA GLU A 250 -17.56 20.79 -4.85
C GLU A 250 -16.17 20.47 -4.28
N GLU A 251 -15.94 19.23 -3.85
CA GLU A 251 -14.63 18.78 -3.37
C GLU A 251 -13.59 18.72 -4.51
N LEU A 252 -13.93 18.23 -5.70
CA LEU A 252 -13.02 18.24 -6.85
C LEU A 252 -12.65 19.66 -7.27
N ARG A 253 -13.61 20.58 -7.27
CA ARG A 253 -13.40 22.01 -7.56
C ARG A 253 -12.48 22.66 -6.53
N SER A 254 -12.64 22.32 -5.25
CA SER A 254 -11.88 22.92 -4.15
C SER A 254 -10.47 22.34 -4.02
N TYR A 255 -10.32 21.03 -4.25
CA TYR A 255 -9.04 20.35 -4.11
C TYR A 255 -8.21 20.31 -5.40
N ASP A 256 -8.82 20.57 -6.56
CA ASP A 256 -8.13 20.86 -7.83
C ASP A 256 -7.00 19.86 -8.17
N PRO A 257 -7.31 18.55 -8.30
CA PRO A 257 -6.28 17.53 -8.52
C PRO A 257 -5.67 17.59 -9.94
N ASP A 258 -4.38 17.29 -10.04
CA ASP A 258 -3.63 17.21 -11.29
C ASP A 258 -3.55 15.79 -11.86
N LEU A 259 -3.80 14.79 -11.02
CA LEU A 259 -3.88 13.39 -11.38
C LEU A 259 -4.90 12.69 -10.46
N ILE A 260 -5.82 11.94 -11.06
CA ILE A 260 -6.70 11.04 -10.31
C ILE A 260 -6.21 9.60 -10.50
N VAL A 261 -5.95 8.90 -9.39
CA VAL A 261 -5.55 7.50 -9.38
C VAL A 261 -6.71 6.65 -8.88
N ILE A 262 -7.10 5.63 -9.65
CA ILE A 262 -8.16 4.67 -9.29
C ILE A 262 -7.50 3.34 -8.95
N ALA A 263 -7.67 2.86 -7.72
CA ALA A 263 -7.02 1.66 -7.18
C ALA A 263 -8.05 0.74 -6.50
N PHE A 264 -8.79 -0.02 -7.31
CA PHE A 264 -9.77 -1.04 -6.92
C PHE A 264 -9.50 -2.34 -7.68
N GLY A 265 -10.32 -3.36 -7.45
CA GLY A 265 -10.30 -4.62 -8.20
C GLY A 265 -9.96 -5.84 -7.36
N THR A 266 -9.29 -5.66 -6.20
CA THR A 266 -9.04 -6.76 -5.26
C THR A 266 -10.38 -7.32 -4.75
N ASN A 267 -11.26 -6.48 -4.21
CA ASN A 267 -12.53 -6.95 -3.64
C ASN A 267 -13.50 -7.46 -4.71
N GLU A 268 -13.49 -6.88 -5.91
CA GLU A 268 -14.23 -7.39 -7.07
C GLU A 268 -13.76 -8.81 -7.42
N GLY A 269 -12.45 -9.05 -7.50
CA GLY A 269 -11.91 -10.37 -7.81
C GLY A 269 -12.10 -11.41 -6.72
N PHE A 270 -12.33 -10.99 -5.47
CA PHE A 270 -12.67 -11.85 -4.33
C PHE A 270 -14.18 -11.95 -4.07
N SER A 271 -15.01 -11.35 -4.91
CA SER A 271 -16.47 -11.49 -4.80
C SER A 271 -16.89 -12.94 -5.05
N PRO A 272 -17.93 -13.47 -4.38
CA PRO A 272 -18.40 -14.84 -4.60
C PRO A 272 -18.79 -15.13 -6.05
N ARG A 273 -19.20 -14.09 -6.78
CA ARG A 273 -19.44 -14.12 -8.21
C ARG A 273 -19.04 -12.76 -8.80
N ILE A 274 -18.33 -12.77 -9.92
CA ILE A 274 -18.08 -11.60 -10.74
C ILE A 274 -18.60 -11.85 -12.16
N ASN A 275 -19.40 -10.90 -12.67
CA ASN A 275 -19.80 -10.85 -14.06
C ASN A 275 -18.92 -9.78 -14.76
N PRO A 276 -18.03 -10.17 -15.70
CA PRO A 276 -17.12 -9.22 -16.35
C PRO A 276 -17.84 -8.08 -17.08
N GLN A 277 -19.01 -8.34 -17.67
CA GLN A 277 -19.80 -7.35 -18.39
C GLN A 277 -20.42 -6.34 -17.41
N GLU A 278 -20.99 -6.78 -16.30
CA GLU A 278 -21.53 -5.89 -15.26
C GLU A 278 -20.42 -5.02 -14.64
N TYR A 279 -19.26 -5.60 -14.38
CA TYR A 279 -18.10 -4.87 -13.89
C TYR A 279 -17.60 -3.84 -14.91
N GLU A 280 -17.55 -4.19 -16.20
CA GLU A 280 -17.20 -3.27 -17.27
C GLU A 280 -18.15 -2.07 -17.33
N ILE A 281 -19.47 -2.31 -17.25
CA ILE A 281 -20.48 -1.25 -17.22
C ILE A 281 -20.28 -0.33 -16.00
N ALA A 282 -20.07 -0.91 -14.82
CA ALA A 282 -19.84 -0.15 -13.59
C ALA A 282 -18.58 0.72 -13.70
N LEU A 283 -17.45 0.13 -14.14
CA LEU A 283 -16.17 0.79 -14.30
C LEU A 283 -16.28 1.97 -15.29
N ARG A 284 -16.84 1.74 -16.48
CA ARG A 284 -17.07 2.80 -17.48
C ARG A 284 -17.96 3.91 -16.96
N SER A 285 -19.07 3.56 -16.31
CA SER A 285 -20.03 4.53 -15.81
C SER A 285 -19.41 5.44 -14.76
N GLN A 286 -18.63 4.88 -13.82
CA GLN A 286 -17.97 5.66 -12.79
C GLN A 286 -16.79 6.49 -13.34
N ILE A 287 -16.00 5.99 -14.29
CA ILE A 287 -14.97 6.80 -14.97
C ILE A 287 -15.62 7.97 -15.73
N GLY A 288 -16.72 7.71 -16.44
CA GLY A 288 -17.49 8.74 -17.12
C GLY A 288 -18.03 9.78 -16.14
N ARG A 289 -18.53 9.35 -14.97
CA ARG A 289 -18.97 10.23 -13.89
C ARG A 289 -17.83 11.10 -13.36
N ILE A 290 -16.68 10.51 -13.03
CA ILE A 290 -15.51 11.24 -12.54
C ILE A 290 -15.09 12.31 -13.55
N ARG A 291 -15.02 11.99 -14.85
CA ARG A 291 -14.68 12.96 -15.91
C ARG A 291 -15.65 14.14 -16.00
N ARG A 292 -16.96 13.88 -15.82
CA ARG A 292 -17.97 14.95 -15.81
C ARG A 292 -17.79 15.89 -14.63
N LEU A 293 -17.43 15.36 -13.45
CA LEU A 293 -17.31 16.14 -12.22
C LEU A 293 -15.93 16.80 -12.06
N ALA A 294 -14.85 16.15 -12.49
CA ALA A 294 -13.46 16.62 -12.36
C ALA A 294 -12.96 17.43 -13.56
N GLY A 295 -13.62 17.32 -14.72
CA GLY A 295 -13.12 17.89 -15.97
C GLY A 295 -11.98 17.07 -16.60
N ARG A 296 -11.00 17.76 -17.20
CA ARG A 296 -9.92 17.15 -18.00
C ARG A 296 -8.69 16.73 -17.18
N VAL A 297 -8.91 16.21 -15.98
CA VAL A 297 -7.82 15.67 -15.15
C VAL A 297 -7.40 14.29 -15.70
N PRO A 298 -6.10 14.03 -15.94
CA PRO A 298 -5.65 12.71 -16.36
C PRO A 298 -5.96 11.66 -15.28
N ILE A 299 -6.28 10.45 -15.72
CA ILE A 299 -6.63 9.34 -14.84
C ILE A 299 -5.62 8.20 -15.04
N LEU A 300 -5.10 7.68 -13.93
CA LEU A 300 -4.29 6.47 -13.85
C LEU A 300 -5.10 5.36 -13.14
N LEU A 301 -5.34 4.25 -13.83
CA LEU A 301 -5.94 3.05 -13.27
C LEU A 301 -4.85 2.07 -12.85
N LEU A 302 -4.80 1.71 -11.57
CA LEU A 302 -3.96 0.61 -11.10
C LEU A 302 -4.75 -0.69 -11.22
N GLY A 303 -4.22 -1.65 -11.99
CA GLY A 303 -4.81 -2.98 -12.10
C GLY A 303 -4.78 -3.71 -10.76
N ALA A 304 -5.74 -4.63 -10.53
CA ALA A 304 -5.76 -5.43 -9.31
C ALA A 304 -4.46 -6.24 -9.14
N PRO A 305 -3.86 -6.31 -7.94
CA PRO A 305 -2.63 -7.07 -7.71
C PRO A 305 -2.83 -8.59 -7.83
N ASP A 306 -1.72 -9.34 -7.79
CA ASP A 306 -1.78 -10.77 -7.43
C ASP A 306 -2.20 -10.88 -5.97
N ALA A 307 -3.11 -11.80 -5.69
CA ALA A 307 -3.60 -12.07 -4.35
C ALA A 307 -4.19 -13.48 -4.34
N LEU A 308 -4.08 -14.17 -3.20
CA LEU A 308 -4.36 -15.60 -3.13
C LEU A 308 -5.38 -15.92 -2.05
N THR A 309 -6.03 -17.07 -2.21
CA THR A 309 -6.94 -17.60 -1.22
C THR A 309 -6.83 -19.12 -1.13
N ARG A 310 -7.36 -19.68 -0.04
CA ARG A 310 -7.62 -21.12 0.12
C ARG A 310 -9.12 -21.42 0.19
N ARG A 311 -9.97 -20.42 -0.07
CA ARG A 311 -11.42 -20.52 0.02
C ARG A 311 -11.97 -21.22 -1.22
N ASN A 312 -12.33 -22.50 -1.09
CA ASN A 312 -12.80 -23.33 -2.20
C ASN A 312 -14.01 -22.73 -2.93
N GLU A 313 -14.85 -21.96 -2.23
CA GLU A 313 -15.99 -21.24 -2.82
C GLU A 313 -15.58 -20.22 -3.90
N LEU A 314 -14.30 -19.80 -3.93
CA LEU A 314 -13.78 -18.89 -4.95
C LEU A 314 -13.14 -19.59 -6.16
N LEU A 315 -13.08 -20.92 -6.22
CA LEU A 315 -12.46 -21.65 -7.35
C LEU A 315 -13.14 -21.35 -8.70
N ASN A 316 -14.43 -21.00 -8.67
CA ASN A 316 -15.25 -20.77 -9.87
C ASN A 316 -16.06 -19.46 -9.76
N ASN A 317 -15.49 -18.42 -9.13
CA ASN A 317 -16.20 -17.16 -8.92
C ASN A 317 -16.32 -16.27 -10.19
N ALA A 318 -15.79 -16.71 -11.33
CA ALA A 318 -15.87 -16.03 -12.62
C ALA A 318 -16.07 -17.05 -13.76
N PRO A 319 -16.59 -16.63 -14.94
CA PRO A 319 -16.80 -17.51 -16.09
C PRO A 319 -15.49 -17.81 -16.84
N THR A 320 -14.48 -18.29 -16.12
CA THR A 320 -13.17 -18.67 -16.65
C THR A 320 -12.79 -20.06 -16.15
N VAL A 321 -11.75 -20.65 -16.73
CA VAL A 321 -11.23 -21.96 -16.28
C VAL A 321 -10.79 -21.88 -14.80
N THR A 322 -11.07 -22.94 -14.04
CA THR A 322 -10.60 -23.11 -12.66
C THR A 322 -9.08 -22.84 -12.60
N PRO A 323 -8.61 -21.97 -11.68
CA PRO A 323 -7.20 -21.61 -11.65
C PRO A 323 -6.37 -22.81 -11.23
N ALA A 324 -5.19 -22.96 -11.84
CA ALA A 324 -4.20 -23.86 -11.29
C ALA A 324 -3.86 -23.45 -9.84
N PRO A 325 -3.45 -24.37 -8.97
CA PRO A 325 -2.88 -24.03 -7.68
C PRO A 325 -1.53 -23.32 -7.81
N CYS A 326 -1.10 -22.67 -6.75
CA CYS A 326 0.25 -22.14 -6.58
C CYS A 326 1.12 -23.15 -5.85
N ILE A 327 2.40 -23.21 -6.22
CA ILE A 327 3.41 -23.96 -5.46
C ILE A 327 3.82 -23.17 -4.22
N GLU A 328 4.07 -23.88 -3.12
CA GLU A 328 4.42 -23.29 -1.83
C GLU A 328 5.70 -23.94 -1.28
N PRO A 329 6.49 -23.22 -0.47
CA PRO A 329 7.63 -23.83 0.19
C PRO A 329 7.14 -24.85 1.23
N VAL A 330 7.64 -26.07 1.13
CA VAL A 330 7.39 -27.18 2.05
C VAL A 330 8.68 -27.62 2.71
N THR A 331 8.61 -27.99 3.99
CA THR A 331 9.75 -28.59 4.67
C THR A 331 9.91 -30.02 4.17
N LEU A 332 11.04 -30.30 3.55
CA LEU A 332 11.44 -31.64 3.14
C LEU A 332 12.26 -32.30 4.25
N PRO A 333 12.14 -33.63 4.41
CA PRO A 333 13.05 -34.36 5.27
C PRO A 333 14.50 -34.17 4.79
N PRO A 334 15.50 -34.29 5.69
CA PRO A 334 16.90 -34.31 5.29
C PRO A 334 17.14 -35.39 4.23
N LEU A 335 18.11 -35.18 3.35
CA LEU A 335 18.58 -36.27 2.48
C LEU A 335 19.02 -37.42 3.38
N ALA A 336 18.64 -38.65 3.02
CA ALA A 336 19.18 -39.84 3.67
C ALA A 336 20.71 -39.76 3.60
N ALA A 337 21.37 -39.98 4.74
CA ALA A 337 22.83 -40.10 4.76
C ALA A 337 23.24 -41.16 3.74
N GLU A 338 24.24 -40.87 2.90
CA GLU A 338 24.82 -41.90 2.06
C GLU A 338 25.20 -43.10 2.95
N PRO A 339 24.90 -44.33 2.54
CA PRO A 339 25.38 -45.49 3.27
C PRO A 339 26.91 -45.35 3.41
N PRO A 340 27.48 -45.61 4.59
CA PRO A 340 28.91 -45.43 4.80
C PRO A 340 29.65 -46.19 3.69
N ALA A 341 30.58 -45.49 3.03
CA ALA A 341 31.45 -46.10 2.04
C ALA A 341 32.01 -47.38 2.64
N GLN A 342 31.78 -48.51 1.96
CA GLN A 342 32.28 -49.80 2.41
C GLN A 342 33.80 -49.65 2.62
N THR A 343 34.24 -49.83 3.86
CA THR A 343 35.65 -49.85 4.20
C THR A 343 36.31 -50.92 3.32
N PRO A 344 37.38 -50.61 2.57
CA PRO A 344 38.11 -51.64 1.85
C PRO A 344 38.54 -52.72 2.85
N PRO A 345 38.51 -54.01 2.47
CA PRO A 345 38.87 -55.08 3.40
C PRO A 345 40.27 -54.84 3.96
N GLN A 346 40.38 -54.86 5.30
CA GLN A 346 41.66 -54.79 5.98
C GLN A 346 42.53 -55.96 5.54
N GLN A 347 43.66 -55.66 4.90
CA GLN A 347 44.74 -56.64 4.74
C GLN A 347 45.28 -57.01 6.14
N PRO A 348 45.55 -58.30 6.40
CA PRO A 348 46.12 -58.73 7.67
C PRO A 348 47.51 -58.12 7.84
N ARG A 349 47.73 -57.40 8.94
CA ARG A 349 49.06 -56.96 9.36
C ARG A 349 49.76 -58.15 10.00
N THR A 350 50.88 -58.57 9.42
CA THR A 350 51.87 -59.42 10.08
C THR A 350 52.53 -58.61 11.19
N ALA A 351 52.22 -58.96 12.44
CA ALA A 351 52.99 -58.55 13.59
C ALA A 351 54.11 -59.56 13.78
N ASP A 352 55.35 -59.16 13.49
CA ASP A 352 56.56 -59.69 14.11
C ASP A 352 57.72 -58.76 13.74
N ALA A 353 58.59 -58.55 14.72
CA ALA A 353 59.82 -57.74 14.70
C ALA A 353 59.65 -56.24 15.02
N ILE A 354 59.87 -55.90 16.30
CA ILE A 354 61.02 -55.12 16.82
C ILE A 354 60.57 -54.58 18.19
N ASP A 355 60.86 -55.34 19.24
CA ASP A 355 60.65 -54.95 20.65
C ASP A 355 61.96 -55.16 21.46
N ASP A 356 63.12 -55.01 20.83
CA ASP A 356 64.36 -55.62 21.34
C ASP A 356 65.61 -54.71 21.31
N VAL A 357 65.50 -53.40 21.58
CA VAL A 357 66.69 -52.51 21.60
C VAL A 357 66.78 -51.46 22.73
N LEU A 358 65.82 -51.26 23.65
CA LEU A 358 65.99 -50.19 24.66
C LEU A 358 65.53 -50.54 26.08
N GLU A 359 66.09 -51.62 26.64
CA GLU A 359 66.07 -51.89 28.09
C GLU A 359 67.48 -52.29 28.61
N ALA A 360 68.45 -51.39 28.42
CA ALA A 360 69.74 -51.46 29.10
C ALA A 360 70.31 -50.04 29.19
N LEU A 361 69.93 -49.30 30.24
CA LEU A 361 70.68 -48.25 30.95
C LEU A 361 69.70 -47.58 31.92
N GLY A 362 69.84 -47.89 33.21
CA GLY A 362 68.94 -47.41 34.24
C GLY A 362 69.17 -45.93 34.57
N GLU A 363 68.09 -45.20 34.78
CA GLU A 363 68.04 -44.04 35.66
C GLU A 363 66.60 -43.88 36.20
N GLN A 364 66.51 -43.71 37.53
CA GLN A 364 65.27 -43.55 38.28
C GLN A 364 64.71 -42.14 38.10
N ALA A 365 63.41 -42.01 37.80
CA ALA A 365 62.65 -40.82 38.21
C ALA A 365 61.17 -41.14 38.42
N SER A 366 60.71 -40.70 39.60
CA SER A 366 59.38 -40.72 40.22
C SER A 366 58.14 -40.81 39.33
N VAL A 367 57.24 -41.69 39.79
CA VAL A 367 55.84 -41.90 39.42
C VAL A 367 55.02 -40.61 39.34
N ALA A 368 54.42 -40.35 38.18
CA ALA A 368 53.18 -39.60 38.04
C ALA A 368 52.11 -40.53 37.44
N LYS A 369 50.92 -40.56 38.04
CA LYS A 369 49.77 -41.38 37.62
C LYS A 369 49.44 -41.18 36.13
N PRO A 370 49.14 -42.23 35.34
CA PRO A 370 48.57 -42.05 34.02
C PRO A 370 47.13 -41.55 34.15
N THR A 371 46.88 -40.33 33.68
CA THR A 371 45.55 -39.91 33.23
C THR A 371 45.13 -40.79 32.05
N ALA A 372 43.94 -41.38 32.13
CA ALA A 372 43.35 -42.18 31.05
C ALA A 372 43.36 -41.40 29.73
N PRO A 373 43.57 -42.06 28.58
CA PRO A 373 43.46 -41.40 27.29
C PRO A 373 42.04 -40.87 27.13
N LEU A 374 41.93 -39.56 26.89
CA LEU A 374 40.69 -38.93 26.46
C LEU A 374 40.23 -39.65 25.19
N LEU A 375 39.11 -40.37 25.27
CA LEU A 375 38.38 -40.83 24.09
C LEU A 375 38.16 -39.61 23.19
N PRO A 376 38.38 -39.71 21.86
CA PRO A 376 38.04 -38.61 20.97
C PRO A 376 36.56 -38.30 21.18
N ALA A 377 36.27 -37.01 21.43
CA ALA A 377 34.90 -36.54 21.58
C ALA A 377 34.09 -37.08 20.40
N THR A 378 32.99 -37.77 20.70
CA THR A 378 32.02 -38.15 19.67
C THR A 378 31.67 -36.90 18.90
N ALA A 379 32.02 -36.87 17.60
CA ALA A 379 31.63 -35.78 16.74
C ALA A 379 30.12 -35.62 16.87
N ALA A 380 29.68 -34.52 17.47
CA ALA A 380 28.27 -34.22 17.57
C ALA A 380 27.72 -34.25 16.15
N SER A 381 26.78 -35.17 15.91
CA SER A 381 26.00 -35.20 14.67
C SER A 381 25.47 -33.79 14.43
N VAL A 382 26.04 -33.10 13.44
CA VAL A 382 25.51 -31.82 12.99
C VAL A 382 24.13 -32.16 12.43
N ALA A 383 23.08 -31.86 13.21
CA ALA A 383 21.71 -32.08 12.79
C ALA A 383 21.54 -31.45 11.40
N SER A 384 21.28 -32.28 10.40
CA SER A 384 21.14 -31.84 9.03
C SER A 384 19.96 -30.88 8.94
N GLN A 385 20.24 -29.66 8.49
CA GLN A 385 19.23 -28.60 8.41
C GLN A 385 18.08 -29.08 7.51
N PRO A 386 16.82 -28.87 7.92
CA PRO A 386 15.67 -29.22 7.11
C PRO A 386 15.74 -28.47 5.77
N ARG A 387 15.50 -29.19 4.68
CA ARG A 387 15.53 -28.62 3.33
C ARG A 387 14.19 -27.97 3.03
N VAL A 388 14.19 -26.90 2.24
CA VAL A 388 12.97 -26.32 1.67
C VAL A 388 12.78 -26.86 0.25
N GLY A 389 11.68 -27.55 0.01
CA GLY A 389 11.18 -27.90 -1.32
C GLY A 389 10.03 -27.00 -1.72
N TRP A 390 9.56 -27.11 -2.96
CA TRP A 390 8.37 -26.39 -3.45
C TRP A 390 7.36 -27.40 -4.00
N ALA A 391 6.14 -27.39 -3.46
CA ALA A 391 5.10 -28.34 -3.84
C ALA A 391 3.69 -27.73 -3.72
N ILE A 392 2.73 -28.36 -4.38
CA ILE A 392 1.30 -28.08 -4.16
C ILE A 392 0.90 -28.69 -2.82
N THR A 393 0.35 -27.88 -1.92
CA THR A 393 -0.08 -28.35 -0.59
C THR A 393 -1.48 -28.96 -0.64
N ALA A 394 -1.88 -29.70 0.40
CA ALA A 394 -3.21 -30.35 0.48
C ALA A 394 -4.39 -29.36 0.45
N ARG A 395 -4.16 -28.09 0.80
CA ARG A 395 -5.17 -27.02 0.74
C ARG A 395 -4.60 -25.85 -0.06
N PRO A 396 -4.34 -26.01 -1.37
CA PRO A 396 -3.43 -25.12 -2.09
C PRO A 396 -3.93 -23.67 -2.14
N LEU A 397 -2.98 -22.73 -2.17
CA LEU A 397 -3.29 -21.35 -2.55
C LEU A 397 -3.59 -21.29 -4.04
N PHE A 398 -4.52 -20.42 -4.42
CA PHE A 398 -4.74 -20.05 -5.81
C PHE A 398 -5.21 -18.60 -5.90
N PRO A 399 -4.92 -17.90 -7.01
CA PRO A 399 -5.54 -16.62 -7.30
C PRO A 399 -6.99 -16.87 -7.75
N PRO A 400 -8.00 -16.24 -7.13
CA PRO A 400 -9.37 -16.33 -7.61
C PRO A 400 -9.47 -16.00 -9.10
N PRO A 401 -10.19 -16.78 -9.92
CA PRO A 401 -10.36 -16.49 -11.35
C PRO A 401 -10.97 -15.09 -11.59
N GLY A 402 -11.79 -14.60 -10.64
CA GLY A 402 -12.33 -13.24 -10.67
C GLY A 402 -11.27 -12.14 -10.72
N LEU A 403 -10.09 -12.31 -10.11
CA LEU A 403 -9.02 -11.32 -10.20
C LEU A 403 -8.51 -11.16 -11.64
N LYS A 404 -8.35 -12.28 -12.36
CA LYS A 404 -7.95 -12.26 -13.77
C LYS A 404 -9.00 -11.55 -14.63
N ALA A 405 -10.27 -11.92 -14.45
CA ALA A 405 -11.37 -11.31 -15.18
C ALA A 405 -11.47 -9.78 -14.94
N VAL A 406 -11.30 -9.35 -13.69
CA VAL A 406 -11.26 -7.93 -13.31
C VAL A 406 -10.10 -7.22 -13.99
N ARG A 407 -8.88 -7.76 -13.94
CA ARG A 407 -7.70 -7.16 -14.59
C ARG A 407 -7.88 -7.02 -16.11
N GLU A 408 -8.44 -8.04 -16.76
CA GLU A 408 -8.70 -8.01 -18.20
C GLU A 408 -9.68 -6.89 -18.57
N VAL A 409 -10.77 -6.72 -17.79
CA VAL A 409 -11.72 -5.61 -17.97
C VAL A 409 -11.05 -4.27 -17.68
N GLN A 410 -10.27 -4.15 -16.59
CA GLN A 410 -9.57 -2.92 -16.24
C GLN A 410 -8.62 -2.47 -17.37
N ARG A 411 -7.80 -3.38 -17.88
CA ARG A 411 -6.87 -3.11 -18.99
C ARG A 411 -7.62 -2.69 -20.25
N LYS A 412 -8.68 -3.43 -20.62
CA LYS A 412 -9.53 -3.12 -21.79
C LYS A 412 -10.17 -1.72 -21.67
N VAL A 413 -10.78 -1.42 -20.52
CA VAL A 413 -11.48 -0.15 -20.29
C VAL A 413 -10.50 1.02 -20.24
N ALA A 414 -9.33 0.85 -19.62
CA ALA A 414 -8.30 1.87 -19.58
C ALA A 414 -7.86 2.27 -20.99
N HIS A 415 -7.53 1.29 -21.84
CA HIS A 415 -7.16 1.56 -23.22
C HIS A 415 -8.29 2.24 -24.01
N GLN A 416 -9.51 1.69 -23.96
CA GLN A 416 -10.65 2.22 -24.73
C GLN A 416 -11.12 3.59 -24.25
N LEU A 417 -10.93 3.93 -22.98
CA LEU A 417 -11.27 5.23 -22.43
C LEU A 417 -10.06 6.19 -22.39
N ARG A 418 -8.87 5.79 -22.84
CA ARG A 418 -7.63 6.56 -22.74
C ARG A 418 -7.32 6.96 -21.30
N LEU A 419 -7.02 5.99 -20.46
CA LEU A 419 -6.49 6.15 -19.10
C LEU A 419 -5.08 5.57 -19.09
N GLY A 420 -4.18 6.11 -18.26
CA GLY A 420 -2.96 5.37 -17.96
C GLY A 420 -3.34 4.08 -17.24
N PHE A 421 -2.71 2.96 -17.57
CA PHE A 421 -2.94 1.68 -16.92
C PHE A 421 -1.64 1.13 -16.34
N TRP A 422 -1.60 0.86 -15.04
CA TRP A 422 -0.44 0.22 -14.41
C TRP A 422 -0.75 -1.22 -14.02
N ASP A 423 -0.04 -2.17 -14.62
CA ASP A 423 -0.22 -3.60 -14.40
C ASP A 423 0.43 -4.07 -13.09
N TRP A 424 -0.30 -3.94 -11.99
CA TRP A 424 0.20 -4.26 -10.67
C TRP A 424 0.61 -5.74 -10.53
N GLU A 425 -0.20 -6.69 -11.03
CA GLU A 425 0.14 -8.12 -11.01
C GLU A 425 1.49 -8.36 -11.70
N ALA A 426 1.68 -7.83 -12.91
CA ALA A 426 2.94 -7.98 -13.63
C ALA A 426 4.12 -7.39 -12.84
N ARG A 427 3.93 -6.25 -12.16
CA ARG A 427 4.99 -5.58 -11.39
C ARG A 427 5.32 -6.26 -10.07
N MET A 428 4.42 -7.09 -9.54
CA MET A 428 4.76 -8.01 -8.46
C MET A 428 5.65 -9.16 -8.92
N GLY A 429 5.49 -9.61 -10.17
CA GLY A 429 6.14 -10.80 -10.73
C GLY A 429 5.17 -11.77 -11.42
N GLY A 430 3.89 -11.42 -11.51
CA GLY A 430 2.85 -12.23 -12.13
C GLY A 430 2.09 -13.13 -11.14
N ARG A 431 1.33 -14.06 -11.70
CA ARG A 431 0.49 -15.02 -10.98
C ARG A 431 1.26 -15.78 -9.90
N CYS A 432 0.65 -15.98 -8.73
CA CYS A 432 1.21 -16.73 -7.58
C CYS A 432 2.42 -16.09 -6.89
N THR A 433 2.80 -14.87 -7.27
CA THR A 433 3.93 -14.17 -6.67
C THR A 433 3.67 -13.75 -5.22
N ALA A 434 2.40 -13.59 -4.83
CA ALA A 434 2.01 -13.38 -3.44
C ALA A 434 2.57 -14.47 -2.49
N VAL A 435 2.74 -15.72 -2.94
CA VAL A 435 3.41 -16.76 -2.14
C VAL A 435 4.84 -16.33 -1.81
N ALA A 436 5.62 -15.95 -2.82
CA ALA A 436 6.98 -15.51 -2.63
C ALA A 436 7.03 -14.27 -1.72
N TRP A 437 6.16 -13.29 -1.94
CA TRP A 437 6.13 -12.04 -1.16
C TRP A 437 5.85 -12.24 0.33
N VAL A 438 5.05 -13.24 0.72
CA VAL A 438 4.85 -13.64 2.12
C VAL A 438 6.10 -14.33 2.69
N LYS A 439 6.88 -15.02 1.86
CA LYS A 439 8.01 -15.85 2.29
C LYS A 439 9.38 -15.15 2.18
N LEU A 440 9.44 -14.00 1.50
CA LEU A 440 10.62 -13.14 1.45
C LEU A 440 11.12 -12.79 2.85
N GLN A 441 12.43 -12.57 2.97
CA GLN A 441 13.09 -12.05 4.16
C GLN A 441 13.85 -10.77 3.77
N PRO A 442 13.43 -9.57 4.21
CA PRO A 442 12.24 -9.33 5.02
C PRO A 442 10.93 -9.63 4.26
N THR A 443 9.85 -9.96 4.97
CA THR A 443 8.53 -10.19 4.36
C THR A 443 8.00 -8.93 3.70
N ARG A 444 7.24 -9.07 2.60
CA ARG A 444 6.60 -7.95 1.88
C ARG A 444 5.06 -7.97 1.97
N MET A 445 4.48 -9.16 2.09
CA MET A 445 3.03 -9.35 2.14
C MET A 445 2.61 -10.04 3.45
N ARG A 446 1.44 -9.68 3.97
CA ARG A 446 0.88 -10.28 5.19
C ARG A 446 0.50 -11.75 4.94
N PRO A 447 0.39 -12.58 5.99
CA PRO A 447 0.02 -13.99 5.85
C PRO A 447 -1.38 -14.26 5.27
N ASP A 448 -2.18 -13.22 5.02
CA ASP A 448 -3.46 -13.32 4.32
C ASP A 448 -3.30 -13.44 2.79
N TYR A 449 -2.08 -13.25 2.26
CA TYR A 449 -1.76 -13.27 0.82
C TYR A 449 -2.54 -12.25 -0.01
N VAL A 450 -3.04 -11.19 0.63
CA VAL A 450 -3.79 -10.10 0.00
C VAL A 450 -3.11 -8.78 0.31
N HIS A 451 -2.86 -8.46 1.58
CA HIS A 451 -2.42 -7.14 2.00
C HIS A 451 -0.91 -7.04 2.20
N TYR A 452 -0.34 -5.87 1.96
CA TYR A 452 1.09 -5.60 2.14
C TYR A 452 1.41 -5.18 3.58
N ASN A 453 2.66 -5.38 3.98
CA ASN A 453 3.25 -4.65 5.11
C ASN A 453 3.95 -3.38 4.58
N SER A 454 4.56 -2.58 5.46
CA SER A 454 5.24 -1.33 5.06
C SER A 454 6.37 -1.55 4.05
N ALA A 455 7.15 -2.62 4.18
CA ALA A 455 8.23 -2.94 3.25
C ALA A 455 7.69 -3.31 1.86
N GLY A 456 6.62 -4.10 1.79
CA GLY A 456 5.92 -4.38 0.53
C GLY A 456 5.30 -3.14 -0.10
N GLY A 457 4.73 -2.26 0.73
CA GLY A 457 4.18 -0.99 0.27
C GLY A 457 5.23 -0.09 -0.37
N GLN A 458 6.41 0.01 0.26
CA GLN A 458 7.57 0.74 -0.29
C GLN A 458 8.07 0.14 -1.60
N GLU A 459 8.12 -1.18 -1.71
CA GLU A 459 8.56 -1.85 -2.93
C GLU A 459 7.59 -1.62 -4.10
N ILE A 460 6.28 -1.72 -3.87
CA ILE A 460 5.26 -1.40 -4.89
C ILE A 460 5.32 0.07 -5.29
N ALA A 461 5.40 0.99 -4.32
CA ALA A 461 5.51 2.42 -4.60
C ALA A 461 6.76 2.74 -5.44
N SER A 462 7.90 2.11 -5.14
CA SER A 462 9.14 2.29 -5.90
C SER A 462 9.01 1.78 -7.33
N ARG A 463 8.35 0.63 -7.53
CA ARG A 463 8.10 0.07 -8.87
C ARG A 463 7.16 0.94 -9.70
N LEU A 464 6.09 1.45 -9.08
CA LEU A 464 5.17 2.41 -9.71
C LEU A 464 5.90 3.69 -10.11
N GLN A 465 6.68 4.27 -9.20
CA GLN A 465 7.41 5.50 -9.47
C GLN A 465 8.48 5.31 -10.57
N ALA A 466 9.18 4.17 -10.59
CA ALA A 466 10.17 3.88 -11.62
C ALA A 466 9.53 3.80 -13.01
N ASP A 467 8.35 3.17 -13.14
CA ASP A 467 7.63 3.08 -14.41
C ASP A 467 7.09 4.46 -14.86
N LEU A 468 6.62 5.29 -13.93
CA LEU A 468 6.23 6.68 -14.20
C LEU A 468 7.42 7.55 -14.64
N ASP A 469 8.59 7.38 -14.02
CA ASP A 469 9.81 8.09 -14.40
C ASP A 469 10.30 7.67 -15.80
N ALA A 470 10.24 6.37 -16.11
CA ALA A 470 10.57 5.86 -17.43
C ALA A 470 9.61 6.40 -18.51
N ALA A 471 8.30 6.48 -18.22
CA ALA A 471 7.32 7.09 -19.10
C ALA A 471 7.58 8.59 -19.31
N ALA A 472 7.85 9.35 -18.25
CA ALA A 472 8.17 10.78 -18.36
C ALA A 472 9.42 11.03 -19.21
N GLY A 473 10.45 10.19 -19.07
CA GLY A 473 11.67 10.24 -19.88
C GLY A 473 11.49 9.83 -21.35
N ALA A 474 10.46 9.05 -21.66
CA ALA A 474 10.11 8.64 -23.02
C ALA A 474 9.59 9.80 -23.89
N GLY A 475 9.20 10.91 -23.26
CA GLY A 475 9.50 12.32 -23.60
C GLY A 475 9.39 12.82 -25.06
N TRP A 476 10.09 12.16 -25.97
CA TRP A 476 10.27 12.54 -27.36
C TRP A 476 9.29 11.84 -28.32
N ARG A 477 8.42 10.96 -27.80
CA ARG A 477 7.49 10.13 -28.57
C ARG A 477 5.99 10.49 -28.41
N TRP A 478 5.68 11.59 -27.70
CA TRP A 478 4.30 12.01 -27.44
C TRP A 478 3.57 12.57 -28.65
#